data_AF-A0A6A4V8Q2-F1
#
_entry.id   AF-A0A6A4V8Q2-F1
#
_cell.length_a   1.000
_cell.length_b   1.000
_cell.length_c   1.000
_cell.angle_alpha   90.00
_cell.angle_beta   90.00
_cell.angle_gamma   90.00
#
_symmetry.space_group_name_H-M   'P 1'
#
loop_
_entity.id
_entity.type
_entity.pdbx_description
1 polymer ?
#
loop_
_entity_poly.entity_id
_entity_poly.type
_entity_poly.pdbx_seq_one_letter_code
_entity_poly.pdbx_strand_id
1 'polypeptide(L)'
;MSPLLPAVVLVLLTVAALPAQCSVQQQQQQQVTAGLYITPDELWQLVDRAVTAAIQPLTIKLDSRIDTLDSRLDVLDSRLDVLDSRMDTLDSRPDSRLDTVDSRLDTLDSRLDVLDSRMDVLDSRVDRVIERERKQDSEIATGSTRLDELVSRLVDAETGLSDQKLQVQGQQSLALNQELLLNVTSSQLGTVESRLDEQTSRLQEQDLLIARHGSRIDSHESRLDSQASQVNLHESSIDEHASRIAELNSSLETLQNRTGSHDARIDGITLRLDAVQNASTDDDSVARDCSDLPAGSQSGIYLLRPGLGATGEVPAYCDLETDGGRWTVIQRRADI
;
A
#
# COMPACT_ATOMS: atom_id res chain seq x y z
N MET A 1 -62.34 -111.23 50.12
CA MET A 1 -62.33 -112.69 50.33
C MET A 1 -63.75 -113.21 50.10
N SER A 2 -63.99 -113.99 49.04
CA SER A 2 -64.69 -115.28 49.27
C SER A 2 -63.75 -116.12 50.16
N PRO A 3 -64.17 -117.20 50.87
CA PRO A 3 -65.31 -118.07 50.56
C PRO A 3 -65.96 -118.76 51.80
N LEU A 4 -66.73 -119.83 51.53
CA LEU A 4 -66.91 -121.06 52.34
C LEU A 4 -68.14 -121.22 53.27
N LEU A 5 -69.14 -121.92 52.73
CA LEU A 5 -69.88 -123.05 53.37
C LEU A 5 -68.89 -124.16 53.84
N PRO A 6 -69.20 -125.05 54.83
CA PRO A 6 -70.25 -126.09 54.68
C PRO A 6 -70.91 -126.63 56.01
N ALA A 7 -72.12 -127.22 55.95
CA ALA A 7 -72.47 -128.65 56.12
C ALA A 7 -72.48 -129.21 57.58
N VAL A 8 -73.60 -129.81 58.05
CA VAL A 8 -73.82 -131.28 58.23
C VAL A 8 -73.26 -131.79 59.58
N VAL A 9 -73.88 -132.55 60.49
CA VAL A 9 -75.10 -133.36 60.59
C VAL A 9 -74.95 -134.27 61.86
N LEU A 10 -76.02 -134.96 62.28
CA LEU A 10 -76.06 -136.22 63.05
C LEU A 10 -75.82 -136.14 64.61
N VAL A 11 -76.49 -136.84 65.55
CA VAL A 11 -77.69 -137.73 65.67
C VAL A 11 -77.52 -138.63 66.93
N LEU A 12 -78.60 -139.30 67.40
CA LEU A 12 -78.66 -140.50 68.32
C LEU A 12 -78.40 -140.24 69.83
N LEU A 13 -79.05 -140.86 70.86
CA LEU A 13 -79.93 -142.04 71.11
C LEU A 13 -80.69 -141.74 72.44
N THR A 14 -82.02 -141.88 72.57
CA THR A 14 -82.84 -143.06 72.95
C THR A 14 -82.38 -143.90 74.15
N VAL A 15 -83.33 -144.21 75.06
CA VAL A 15 -83.69 -145.52 75.71
C VAL A 15 -84.59 -145.17 76.92
N ALA A 16 -85.92 -145.35 76.92
CA ALA A 16 -86.72 -146.58 76.92
C ALA A 16 -86.60 -147.42 78.20
N ALA A 17 -87.66 -147.50 79.02
CA ALA A 17 -88.35 -148.75 79.37
C ALA A 17 -89.35 -148.61 80.54
N LEU A 18 -90.55 -149.11 80.27
CA LEU A 18 -91.68 -149.55 81.12
C LEU A 18 -91.28 -150.55 82.23
N PRO A 19 -92.12 -150.89 83.25
CA PRO A 19 -93.43 -151.62 83.13
C PRO A 19 -94.55 -151.09 84.05
N ALA A 20 -95.84 -151.11 83.70
CA ALA A 20 -96.79 -152.18 83.36
C ALA A 20 -97.37 -152.96 84.58
N GLN A 21 -98.71 -152.90 84.67
CA GLN A 21 -99.66 -153.82 85.33
C GLN A 21 -99.83 -153.61 86.86
N CYS A 22 -101.03 -153.40 87.42
CA CYS A 22 -102.26 -154.19 87.30
C CYS A 22 -103.42 -153.45 88.00
N SER A 23 -104.65 -153.61 87.50
CA SER A 23 -105.90 -153.06 88.07
C SER A 23 -106.43 -153.95 89.20
N VAL A 24 -106.69 -153.45 90.41
CA VAL A 24 -107.57 -154.07 91.42
C VAL A 24 -107.91 -153.06 92.55
N GLN A 25 -109.19 -153.06 92.94
CA GLN A 25 -109.84 -152.60 94.18
C GLN A 25 -109.88 -151.09 94.51
N GLN A 26 -111.04 -150.41 94.43
CA GLN A 26 -112.29 -150.61 95.17
C GLN A 26 -112.31 -149.81 96.48
N GLN A 27 -113.32 -148.94 96.52
CA GLN A 27 -114.07 -148.48 97.69
C GLN A 27 -113.53 -147.35 98.55
N GLN A 28 -114.45 -146.38 98.64
CA GLN A 28 -114.85 -145.65 99.85
C GLN A 28 -114.02 -144.43 100.21
N GLN A 29 -114.63 -143.27 100.46
CA GLN A 29 -116.01 -142.75 100.48
C GLN A 29 -115.82 -141.35 101.10
N GLN A 30 -116.62 -140.32 100.90
CA GLN A 30 -117.71 -139.97 99.99
C GLN A 30 -118.03 -138.54 100.44
N GLN A 31 -118.25 -137.65 99.45
CA GLN A 31 -119.04 -136.42 99.59
C GLN A 31 -118.44 -135.39 100.57
N VAL A 32 -118.45 -134.09 100.28
CA VAL A 32 -119.66 -133.27 100.21
C VAL A 32 -119.35 -132.03 99.36
N THR A 33 -120.30 -131.72 98.48
CA THR A 33 -120.57 -130.45 97.82
C THR A 33 -120.34 -129.20 98.68
N ALA A 34 -119.60 -128.20 98.19
CA ALA A 34 -119.91 -126.78 98.46
C ALA A 34 -119.00 -125.83 97.65
N GLY A 35 -119.63 -124.96 96.88
CA GLY A 35 -119.32 -123.53 96.81
C GLY A 35 -117.86 -123.09 96.66
N LEU A 36 -117.55 -122.61 95.46
CA LEU A 36 -116.48 -121.67 95.13
C LEU A 36 -116.40 -120.51 96.15
N TYR A 37 -115.36 -120.49 96.99
CA TYR A 37 -114.94 -119.30 97.74
C TYR A 37 -113.42 -119.15 97.56
N ILE A 38 -113.02 -118.39 96.53
CA ILE A 38 -111.65 -117.88 96.42
C ILE A 38 -111.40 -116.96 97.63
N THR A 39 -110.33 -117.18 98.38
CA THR A 39 -109.99 -116.30 99.51
C THR A 39 -109.52 -114.93 99.01
N PRO A 40 -109.72 -113.82 99.75
CA PRO A 40 -109.27 -112.50 99.33
C PRO A 40 -107.77 -112.46 98.93
N ASP A 41 -106.92 -113.23 99.61
CA ASP A 41 -105.48 -113.32 99.31
C ASP A 41 -105.20 -114.05 97.99
N GLU A 42 -105.90 -115.15 97.70
CA GLU A 42 -105.79 -115.83 96.40
C GLU A 42 -106.31 -114.95 95.26
N LEU A 43 -107.36 -114.17 95.53
CA LEU A 43 -107.90 -113.19 94.58
C LEU A 43 -106.90 -112.05 94.34
N TRP A 44 -106.25 -111.53 95.39
CA TRP A 44 -105.19 -110.52 95.29
C TRP A 44 -103.96 -111.03 94.54
N GLN A 45 -103.53 -112.28 94.74
CA GLN A 45 -102.41 -112.86 93.97
C GLN A 45 -102.75 -113.04 92.49
N LEU A 46 -103.99 -113.43 92.18
CA LEU A 46 -104.47 -113.53 90.80
C LEU A 46 -104.54 -112.15 90.13
N VAL A 47 -105.05 -111.15 90.86
CA VAL A 47 -105.09 -109.75 90.42
C VAL A 47 -103.68 -109.21 90.22
N ASP A 48 -102.77 -109.38 91.18
CA ASP A 48 -101.39 -108.92 91.09
C ASP A 48 -100.64 -109.56 89.90
N ARG A 49 -100.81 -110.88 89.70
CA ARG A 49 -100.24 -111.58 88.55
C ARG A 49 -100.83 -111.11 87.23
N ALA A 50 -102.14 -110.87 87.18
CA ALA A 50 -102.82 -110.35 85.98
C ALA A 50 -102.43 -108.90 85.68
N VAL A 51 -102.34 -108.05 86.71
CA VAL A 51 -101.90 -106.66 86.64
C VAL A 51 -100.43 -106.59 86.22
N THR A 52 -99.57 -107.40 86.82
CA THR A 52 -98.16 -107.53 86.43
C THR A 52 -98.02 -108.02 84.99
N ALA A 53 -98.75 -109.06 84.59
CA ALA A 53 -98.73 -109.56 83.22
C ALA A 53 -99.23 -108.52 82.20
N ALA A 54 -100.18 -107.65 82.58
CA ALA A 54 -100.68 -106.57 81.73
C ALA A 54 -99.75 -105.35 81.69
N ILE A 55 -99.09 -105.00 82.81
CA ILE A 55 -98.25 -103.80 82.94
C ILE A 55 -96.81 -104.05 82.49
N GLN A 56 -96.20 -105.20 82.81
CA GLN A 56 -94.82 -105.55 82.42
C GLN A 56 -94.49 -105.28 80.93
N PRO A 57 -95.31 -105.71 79.96
CA PRO A 57 -95.02 -105.42 78.55
C PRO A 57 -95.07 -103.91 78.23
N LEU A 58 -95.92 -103.14 78.92
CA LEU A 58 -95.97 -101.68 78.80
C LEU A 58 -94.74 -101.03 79.41
N THR A 59 -94.27 -101.50 80.57
CA THR A 59 -93.04 -101.04 81.22
C THR A 59 -91.82 -101.29 80.34
N ILE A 60 -91.64 -102.52 79.85
CA ILE A 60 -90.56 -102.87 78.92
C ILE A 60 -90.62 -102.00 77.64
N LYS A 61 -91.84 -101.74 77.13
CA LYS A 61 -92.01 -100.88 75.96
C LYS A 61 -91.66 -99.42 76.26
N LEU A 62 -92.00 -98.91 77.44
CA LEU A 62 -91.63 -97.58 77.90
C LEU A 62 -90.11 -97.45 78.06
N ASP A 63 -89.46 -98.40 78.73
CA ASP A 63 -88.00 -98.43 78.88
C ASP A 63 -87.31 -98.42 77.51
N SER A 64 -87.75 -99.28 76.58
CA SER A 64 -87.20 -99.28 75.22
C SER A 64 -87.37 -97.94 74.48
N ARG A 65 -88.47 -97.20 74.75
CA ARG A 65 -88.70 -95.87 74.19
C ARG A 65 -87.84 -94.82 74.86
N ILE A 66 -87.60 -94.94 76.17
CA ILE A 66 -86.72 -94.06 76.94
C ILE A 66 -85.28 -94.25 76.47
N ASP A 67 -84.78 -95.49 76.34
CA ASP A 67 -83.45 -95.78 75.78
C ASP A 67 -83.29 -95.19 74.36
N THR A 68 -84.35 -95.27 73.55
CA THR A 68 -84.38 -94.65 72.21
C THR A 68 -84.36 -93.12 72.27
N LEU A 69 -84.96 -92.52 73.30
CA LEU A 69 -84.93 -91.07 73.50
C LEU A 69 -83.57 -90.61 74.01
N ASP A 70 -82.98 -91.31 74.97
CA ASP A 70 -81.66 -91.01 75.53
C ASP A 70 -80.59 -91.07 74.45
N SER A 71 -80.57 -92.15 73.66
CA SER A 71 -79.65 -92.25 72.51
C SER A 71 -79.87 -91.14 71.46
N ARG A 72 -81.10 -90.66 71.28
CA ARG A 72 -81.36 -89.49 70.41
C ARG A 72 -80.91 -88.18 71.03
N LEU A 73 -80.99 -88.04 72.36
CA LEU A 73 -80.49 -86.88 73.09
C LEU A 73 -78.97 -86.83 73.04
N ASP A 74 -78.27 -87.95 73.23
CA ASP A 74 -76.80 -88.03 73.08
C ASP A 74 -76.34 -87.61 71.67
N VAL A 75 -77.09 -88.01 70.64
CA VAL A 75 -76.84 -87.58 69.25
C VAL A 75 -77.13 -86.09 69.05
N LEU A 76 -78.10 -85.53 69.78
CA LEU A 76 -78.36 -84.09 69.72
C LEU A 76 -77.26 -83.29 70.43
N ASP A 77 -76.82 -83.71 71.61
CA ASP A 77 -75.75 -83.05 72.36
C ASP A 77 -74.45 -83.05 71.56
N SER A 78 -74.04 -84.20 71.01
CA SER A 78 -72.86 -84.26 70.14
C SER A 78 -72.98 -83.39 68.88
N ARG A 79 -74.18 -83.21 68.32
CA ARG A 79 -74.41 -82.28 67.21
C ARG A 79 -74.34 -80.82 67.65
N LEU A 80 -74.79 -80.51 68.86
CA LEU A 80 -74.68 -79.17 69.44
C LEU A 80 -73.22 -78.83 69.70
N ASP A 81 -72.41 -79.74 70.25
CA ASP A 81 -70.96 -79.54 70.44
C ASP A 81 -70.24 -79.22 69.11
N VAL A 82 -70.61 -79.93 68.04
CA VAL A 82 -70.07 -79.67 66.69
C VAL A 82 -70.55 -78.33 66.15
N LEU A 83 -71.79 -77.92 66.44
CA LEU A 83 -72.32 -76.62 66.03
C LEU A 83 -71.60 -75.48 66.77
N ASP A 84 -71.37 -75.62 68.07
CA ASP A 84 -70.63 -74.64 68.88
C ASP A 84 -69.19 -74.49 68.37
N SER A 85 -68.49 -75.62 68.15
CA SER A 85 -67.12 -75.59 67.58
C SER A 85 -67.06 -74.92 66.20
N ARG A 86 -68.08 -75.15 65.37
CA ARG A 86 -68.19 -74.49 64.06
C ARG A 86 -68.52 -73.01 64.20
N MET A 87 -69.31 -72.63 65.21
CA MET A 87 -69.65 -71.25 65.52
C MET A 87 -68.40 -70.49 65.98
N ASP A 88 -67.62 -71.05 66.90
CA ASP A 88 -66.33 -70.47 67.34
C ASP A 88 -65.37 -70.24 66.16
N THR A 89 -65.33 -71.18 65.21
CA THR A 89 -64.51 -71.05 63.99
C THR A 89 -65.08 -69.99 63.04
N LEU A 90 -66.41 -69.87 62.94
CA LEU A 90 -67.07 -68.87 62.11
C LEU A 90 -66.92 -67.45 62.69
N ASP A 91 -66.86 -67.32 64.00
CA ASP A 91 -66.67 -66.03 64.69
C ASP A 91 -65.20 -65.58 64.62
N SER A 92 -64.24 -66.49 64.86
CA SER A 92 -62.81 -66.12 64.91
C SER A 92 -62.14 -65.91 63.54
N ARG A 93 -62.65 -66.55 62.48
CA ARG A 93 -62.08 -66.45 61.13
C ARG A 93 -62.23 -65.06 60.47
N PRO A 94 -63.37 -64.36 60.52
CA PRO A 94 -63.47 -63.01 59.98
C PRO A 94 -62.58 -62.04 60.76
N ASP A 95 -62.55 -62.12 62.10
CA ASP A 95 -61.74 -61.23 62.94
C ASP A 95 -60.26 -61.31 62.58
N SER A 96 -59.68 -62.52 62.58
CA SER A 96 -58.28 -62.71 62.19
C SER A 96 -57.95 -62.25 60.76
N ARG A 97 -58.91 -62.36 59.83
CA ARG A 97 -58.75 -61.87 58.45
C ARG A 97 -58.84 -60.35 58.39
N LEU A 98 -59.72 -59.73 59.17
CA LEU A 98 -59.86 -58.28 59.26
C LEU A 98 -58.61 -57.66 59.88
N ASP A 99 -58.08 -58.23 60.97
CA ASP A 99 -56.79 -57.80 61.56
C ASP A 99 -55.64 -57.85 60.54
N THR A 100 -55.62 -58.91 59.71
CA THR A 100 -54.62 -59.04 58.64
C THR A 100 -54.84 -58.00 57.52
N VAL A 101 -56.08 -57.60 57.25
CA VAL A 101 -56.39 -56.56 56.27
C VAL A 101 -56.01 -55.18 56.82
N ASP A 102 -56.38 -54.87 58.05
CA ASP A 102 -56.08 -53.58 58.69
C ASP A 102 -54.57 -53.36 58.77
N SER A 103 -53.81 -54.35 59.23
CA SER A 103 -52.33 -54.26 59.25
C SER A 103 -51.72 -54.06 57.86
N ARG A 104 -52.32 -54.63 56.80
CA ARG A 104 -51.90 -54.37 55.42
C ARG A 104 -52.28 -52.99 54.93
N LEU A 105 -53.42 -52.45 55.35
CA LEU A 105 -53.85 -51.10 55.02
C LEU A 105 -52.96 -50.06 55.73
N ASP A 106 -52.64 -50.25 57.01
CA ASP A 106 -51.68 -49.39 57.74
C ASP A 106 -50.29 -49.37 57.05
N THR A 107 -49.86 -50.53 56.57
CA THR A 107 -48.61 -50.65 55.80
C THR A 107 -48.70 -49.93 54.45
N LEU A 108 -49.87 -49.89 53.81
CA LEU A 108 -50.07 -49.16 52.55
C LEU A 108 -50.12 -47.66 52.78
N ASP A 109 -50.82 -47.19 53.82
CA ASP A 109 -50.91 -45.77 54.16
C ASP A 109 -49.54 -45.19 54.46
N SER A 110 -48.76 -45.86 55.32
CA SER A 110 -47.38 -45.45 55.61
C SER A 110 -46.48 -45.43 54.37
N ARG A 111 -46.69 -46.33 53.41
CA ARG A 111 -45.96 -46.30 52.13
C ARG A 111 -46.40 -45.15 51.23
N LEU A 112 -47.68 -44.79 51.24
CA LEU A 112 -48.21 -43.65 50.49
C LEU A 112 -47.68 -42.33 51.07
N ASP A 113 -47.65 -42.17 52.39
CA ASP A 113 -47.05 -40.99 53.05
C ASP A 113 -45.59 -40.77 52.66
N VAL A 114 -44.82 -41.87 52.57
CA VAL A 114 -43.42 -41.84 52.12
C VAL A 114 -43.32 -41.46 50.64
N LEU A 115 -44.26 -41.91 49.80
CA LEU A 115 -44.28 -41.56 48.38
C LEU A 115 -44.62 -40.08 48.18
N ASP A 116 -45.60 -39.55 48.90
CA ASP A 116 -45.96 -38.12 48.85
C ASP A 116 -44.78 -37.26 49.29
N SER A 117 -44.15 -37.61 50.41
CA SER A 117 -42.94 -36.92 50.89
C SER A 117 -41.80 -36.94 49.86
N ARG A 118 -41.64 -38.06 49.12
CA ARG A 118 -40.64 -38.16 48.05
C ARG A 118 -41.02 -37.32 46.83
N MET A 119 -42.31 -37.20 46.52
CA MET A 119 -42.82 -36.37 45.43
C MET A 119 -42.54 -34.89 45.71
N ASP A 120 -42.80 -34.40 46.93
CA ASP A 120 -42.51 -33.02 47.34
C ASP A 120 -41.02 -32.67 47.19
N VAL A 121 -40.14 -33.62 47.55
CA VAL A 121 -38.70 -33.46 47.37
C VAL A 121 -38.30 -33.42 45.89
N LEU A 122 -38.96 -34.21 45.04
CA LEU A 122 -38.73 -34.20 43.60
C LEU A 122 -39.18 -32.87 42.98
N ASP A 123 -40.37 -32.38 43.32
CA ASP A 123 -40.87 -31.08 42.84
C ASP A 123 -39.90 -29.95 43.23
N SER A 124 -39.49 -29.92 44.49
CA SER A 124 -38.48 -28.97 44.97
C SER A 124 -37.15 -29.07 44.23
N ARG A 125 -36.73 -30.28 43.81
CA ARG A 125 -35.50 -30.48 43.02
C ARG A 125 -35.68 -29.98 41.59
N VAL A 126 -36.85 -30.22 40.98
CA VAL A 126 -37.19 -29.77 39.63
C VAL A 126 -37.22 -28.24 39.59
N ASP A 127 -37.83 -27.58 40.56
CA ASP A 127 -37.84 -26.11 40.67
C ASP A 127 -36.42 -25.53 40.73
N ARG A 128 -35.52 -26.15 41.50
CA ARG A 128 -34.09 -25.75 41.55
C ARG A 128 -33.34 -26.00 40.25
N VAL A 129 -33.76 -26.98 39.44
CA VAL A 129 -33.18 -27.18 38.10
C VAL A 129 -33.65 -26.08 37.17
N ILE A 130 -34.96 -25.81 37.15
CA ILE A 130 -35.58 -24.77 36.33
C ILE A 130 -34.95 -23.40 36.61
N GLU A 131 -34.73 -23.05 37.87
CA GLU A 131 -34.11 -21.77 38.21
C GLU A 131 -32.64 -21.68 37.76
N ARG A 132 -31.88 -22.78 37.86
CA ARG A 132 -30.51 -22.82 37.34
C ARG A 132 -30.46 -22.68 35.83
N GLU A 133 -31.37 -23.34 35.11
CA GLU A 133 -31.46 -23.21 33.65
C GLU A 133 -31.80 -21.78 33.24
N ARG A 134 -32.78 -21.13 33.89
CA ARG A 134 -33.10 -19.71 33.64
C ARG A 134 -31.91 -18.79 33.86
N LYS A 135 -31.14 -19.02 34.91
CA LYS A 135 -29.92 -18.25 35.18
C LYS A 135 -28.88 -18.46 34.09
N GLN A 136 -28.65 -19.70 33.67
CA GLN A 136 -27.73 -20.02 32.58
C GLN A 136 -28.15 -19.36 31.27
N ASP A 137 -29.44 -19.39 30.92
CA ASP A 137 -29.97 -18.74 29.72
C ASP A 137 -29.74 -17.21 29.76
N SER A 138 -29.93 -16.58 30.92
CA SER A 138 -29.66 -15.15 31.11
C SER A 138 -28.16 -14.81 30.95
N GLU A 139 -27.28 -15.64 31.49
CA GLU A 139 -25.83 -15.50 31.34
C GLU A 139 -25.39 -15.70 29.88
N ILE A 140 -25.97 -16.69 29.18
CA ILE A 140 -25.71 -16.95 27.75
C ILE A 140 -26.19 -15.77 26.89
N ALA A 141 -27.39 -15.23 27.14
CA ALA A 141 -27.90 -14.07 26.40
C ALA A 141 -26.99 -12.83 26.60
N THR A 142 -26.55 -12.61 27.84
CA THR A 142 -25.59 -11.54 28.15
C THR A 142 -24.24 -11.79 27.47
N GLY A 143 -23.77 -13.04 27.41
CA GLY A 143 -22.58 -13.43 26.68
C GLY A 143 -22.70 -13.17 25.17
N SER A 144 -23.84 -13.52 24.57
CA SER A 144 -24.14 -13.30 23.15
C SER A 144 -24.08 -11.83 22.78
N THR A 145 -24.76 -10.96 23.53
CA THR A 145 -24.74 -9.50 23.29
C THR A 145 -23.34 -8.90 23.39
N ARG A 146 -22.51 -9.38 24.33
CA ARG A 146 -21.11 -8.95 24.43
C ARG A 146 -20.27 -9.44 23.26
N LEU A 147 -20.54 -10.63 22.73
CA LEU A 147 -19.86 -11.14 21.54
C LEU A 147 -20.25 -10.33 20.30
N ASP A 148 -21.53 -10.00 20.11
CA ASP A 148 -22.00 -9.18 19.00
C ASP A 148 -21.32 -7.80 19.00
N GLU A 149 -21.20 -7.18 20.17
CA GLU A 149 -20.48 -5.91 20.34
C GLU A 149 -18.99 -6.02 19.99
N LEU A 150 -18.33 -7.11 20.42
CA LEU A 150 -16.92 -7.34 20.09
C LEU A 150 -16.73 -7.58 18.57
N VAL A 151 -17.65 -8.28 17.94
CA VAL A 151 -17.64 -8.49 16.48
C VAL A 151 -17.79 -7.16 15.75
N SER A 152 -18.74 -6.29 16.17
CA SER A 152 -18.90 -4.95 15.58
C SER A 152 -17.61 -4.14 15.67
N ARG A 153 -16.99 -4.10 16.85
CA ARG A 153 -15.72 -3.39 17.06
C ARG A 153 -14.57 -3.94 16.22
N LEU A 154 -14.55 -5.24 15.96
CA LEU A 154 -13.54 -5.87 15.11
C LEU A 154 -13.72 -5.45 13.65
N VAL A 155 -14.97 -5.43 13.17
CA VAL A 155 -15.31 -4.96 11.81
C VAL A 155 -14.95 -3.48 11.63
N ASP A 156 -15.26 -2.64 12.61
CA ASP A 156 -14.87 -1.21 12.60
C ASP A 156 -13.34 -1.04 12.59
N ALA A 157 -12.61 -1.87 13.33
CA ALA A 157 -11.14 -1.85 13.32
C ALA A 157 -10.57 -2.32 11.97
N GLU A 158 -11.15 -3.35 11.35
CA GLU A 158 -10.72 -3.87 10.05
C GLU A 158 -10.95 -2.86 8.92
N THR A 159 -12.10 -2.18 8.93
CA THR A 159 -12.39 -1.09 7.98
C THR A 159 -11.43 0.08 8.19
N GLY A 160 -11.19 0.49 9.44
CA GLY A 160 -10.22 1.54 9.77
C GLY A 160 -8.78 1.22 9.32
N LEU A 161 -8.34 -0.04 9.46
CA LEU A 161 -7.03 -0.48 8.96
C LEU A 161 -6.95 -0.47 7.44
N SER A 162 -8.04 -0.79 6.75
CA SER A 162 -8.11 -0.73 5.29
C SER A 162 -7.99 0.71 4.77
N ASP A 163 -8.65 1.66 5.42
CA ASP A 163 -8.54 3.09 5.11
C ASP A 163 -7.12 3.62 5.35
N GLN A 164 -6.50 3.27 6.48
CA GLN A 164 -5.11 3.61 6.76
C GLN A 164 -4.15 3.07 5.70
N LYS A 165 -4.37 1.84 5.25
CA LYS A 165 -3.57 1.24 4.17
C LYS A 165 -3.67 2.03 2.87
N LEU A 166 -4.88 2.44 2.47
CA LEU A 166 -5.09 3.27 1.29
C LEU A 166 -4.40 4.64 1.44
N GLN A 167 -4.48 5.25 2.62
CA GLN A 167 -3.81 6.52 2.90
C GLN A 167 -2.29 6.41 2.79
N VAL A 168 -1.69 5.36 3.35
CA VAL A 168 -0.24 5.10 3.26
C VAL A 168 0.19 4.87 1.81
N GLN A 169 -0.59 4.11 1.03
CA GLN A 169 -0.34 3.93 -0.41
C GLN A 169 -0.40 5.26 -1.17
N GLY A 170 -1.37 6.12 -0.84
CA GLY A 170 -1.46 7.47 -1.39
C GLY A 170 -0.23 8.32 -1.06
N GLN A 171 0.22 8.32 0.20
CA GLN A 171 1.44 9.01 0.62
C GLN A 171 2.69 8.49 -0.07
N GLN A 172 2.80 7.17 -0.26
CA GLN A 172 3.92 6.56 -0.98
C GLN A 172 3.98 7.03 -2.43
N SER A 173 2.84 7.13 -3.11
CA SER A 173 2.78 7.65 -4.49
C SER A 173 3.18 9.13 -4.57
N LEU A 174 2.78 9.94 -3.58
CA LEU A 174 3.15 11.35 -3.48
C LEU A 174 4.65 11.54 -3.24
N ALA A 175 5.23 10.74 -2.35
CA ALA A 175 6.67 10.75 -2.08
C ALA A 175 7.47 10.38 -3.34
N LEU A 176 7.03 9.38 -4.09
CA LEU A 176 7.67 8.95 -5.33
C LEU A 176 7.58 10.03 -6.43
N ASN A 177 6.45 10.72 -6.52
CA ASN A 177 6.29 11.88 -7.42
C ASN A 177 7.19 13.06 -7.01
N GLN A 178 7.35 13.32 -5.70
CA GLN A 178 8.27 14.35 -5.21
C GLN A 178 9.73 14.01 -5.53
N GLU A 179 10.13 12.75 -5.38
CA GLU A 179 11.48 12.29 -5.73
C GLU A 179 11.78 12.46 -7.23
N LEU A 180 10.81 12.11 -8.09
CA LEU A 180 10.93 12.33 -9.53
C LEU A 180 11.08 13.83 -9.86
N LEU A 181 10.28 14.69 -9.22
CA LEU A 181 10.37 16.14 -9.41
C LEU A 181 11.74 16.66 -8.99
N LEU A 182 12.25 16.22 -7.83
CA LEU A 182 13.58 16.59 -7.36
C LEU A 182 14.67 16.18 -8.35
N ASN A 183 14.61 14.95 -8.89
CA ASN A 183 15.58 14.48 -9.89
C ASN A 183 15.54 15.33 -11.16
N VAL A 184 14.35 15.68 -11.66
CA VAL A 184 14.21 16.57 -12.82
C VAL A 184 14.81 17.94 -12.52
N THR A 185 14.49 18.55 -11.37
CA THR A 185 15.04 19.86 -10.99
C THR A 185 16.56 19.82 -10.84
N SER A 186 17.13 18.74 -10.29
CA SER A 186 18.58 18.56 -10.19
C SER A 186 19.24 18.47 -11.57
N SER A 187 18.61 17.78 -12.53
CA SER A 187 19.12 17.69 -13.91
C SER A 187 19.08 19.05 -14.64
N GLN A 188 18.03 19.83 -14.40
CA GLN A 188 17.89 21.18 -14.95
C GLN A 188 18.95 22.11 -14.36
N LEU A 189 19.19 22.02 -13.05
CA LEU A 189 20.24 22.79 -12.37
C LEU A 189 21.63 22.47 -12.96
N GLY A 190 21.96 21.19 -13.13
CA GLY A 190 23.24 20.79 -13.76
C GLY A 190 23.40 21.32 -15.18
N THR A 191 22.31 21.43 -15.95
CA THR A 191 22.34 22.06 -17.28
C THR A 191 22.62 23.56 -17.20
N VAL A 192 22.04 24.25 -16.21
CA VAL A 192 22.28 25.68 -15.98
C VAL A 192 23.72 25.92 -15.52
N GLU A 193 24.24 25.08 -14.63
CA GLU A 193 25.64 25.14 -14.17
C GLU A 193 26.61 25.01 -15.34
N SER A 194 26.44 24.00 -16.20
CA SER A 194 27.28 23.85 -17.41
C SER A 194 27.22 25.07 -18.34
N ARG A 195 26.04 25.68 -18.50
CA ARG A 195 25.89 26.92 -19.29
C ARG A 195 26.62 28.10 -18.66
N LEU A 196 26.64 28.17 -17.33
CA LEU A 196 27.33 29.22 -16.59
C LEU A 196 28.85 29.07 -16.69
N ASP A 197 29.36 27.84 -16.61
CA ASP A 197 30.79 27.52 -16.79
C ASP A 197 31.26 27.89 -18.21
N GLU A 198 30.44 27.60 -19.22
CA GLU A 198 30.70 27.99 -20.61
C GLU A 198 30.73 29.53 -20.76
N GLN A 199 29.76 30.23 -20.17
CA GLN A 199 29.74 31.70 -20.17
C GLN A 199 30.99 32.28 -19.49
N THR A 200 31.40 31.69 -18.36
CA THR A 200 32.59 32.10 -17.60
C THR A 200 33.85 31.95 -18.45
N SER A 201 34.00 30.81 -19.14
CA SER A 201 35.13 30.55 -20.04
C SER A 201 35.19 31.56 -21.20
N ARG A 202 34.03 31.88 -21.78
CA ARG A 202 33.93 32.90 -22.85
C ARG A 202 34.29 34.30 -22.37
N LEU A 203 33.89 34.67 -21.15
CA LEU A 203 34.27 35.96 -20.56
C LEU A 203 35.78 36.03 -20.30
N GLN A 204 36.38 34.95 -19.79
CA GLN A 204 37.84 34.88 -19.61
C GLN A 204 38.59 35.04 -20.93
N GLU A 205 38.09 34.45 -22.02
CA GLU A 205 38.67 34.63 -23.36
C GLU A 205 38.56 36.09 -23.84
N GLN A 206 37.42 36.75 -23.59
CA GLN A 206 37.24 38.17 -23.90
C GLN A 206 38.20 39.05 -23.11
N ASP A 207 38.41 38.79 -21.82
CA ASP A 207 39.37 39.54 -20.99
C ASP A 207 40.80 39.43 -21.54
N LEU A 208 41.20 38.25 -22.03
CA LEU A 208 42.50 38.06 -22.67
C LEU A 208 42.62 38.84 -23.99
N LEU A 209 41.54 38.90 -24.79
CA LEU A 209 41.52 39.70 -26.02
C LEU A 209 41.58 41.20 -25.72
N ILE A 210 40.85 41.65 -24.69
CA ILE A 210 40.89 43.05 -24.22
C ILE A 210 42.30 43.38 -23.75
N ALA A 211 42.95 42.52 -22.96
CA ALA A 211 44.33 42.71 -22.52
C ALA A 211 45.30 42.83 -23.71
N ARG A 212 45.15 41.97 -24.73
CA ARG A 212 45.94 42.05 -25.97
C ARG A 212 45.71 43.35 -26.72
N HIS A 213 44.47 43.81 -26.82
CA HIS A 213 44.15 45.11 -27.41
C HIS A 213 44.76 46.26 -26.60
N GLY A 214 44.74 46.18 -25.27
CA GLY A 214 45.44 47.11 -24.37
C GLY A 214 46.92 47.23 -24.73
N SER A 215 47.66 46.12 -24.77
CA SER A 215 49.09 46.16 -25.14
C SER A 215 49.36 46.71 -26.55
N ARG A 216 48.45 46.48 -27.51
CA ARG A 216 48.55 47.08 -28.85
C ARG A 216 48.35 48.58 -28.79
N ILE A 217 47.39 49.07 -28.01
CA ILE A 217 47.15 50.49 -27.79
C ILE A 217 48.39 51.13 -27.15
N ASP A 218 48.95 50.54 -26.09
CA ASP A 218 50.17 51.04 -25.43
C ASP A 218 51.35 51.15 -26.42
N SER A 219 51.48 50.18 -27.33
CA SER A 219 52.49 50.21 -28.40
C SER A 219 52.23 51.34 -29.40
N HIS A 220 50.97 51.57 -29.77
CA HIS A 220 50.60 52.69 -30.64
C HIS A 220 50.85 54.04 -29.96
N GLU A 221 50.55 54.15 -28.66
CA GLU A 221 50.82 55.34 -27.84
C GLU A 221 52.31 55.67 -27.83
N SER A 222 53.17 54.68 -27.54
CA SER A 222 54.63 54.84 -27.58
C SER A 222 55.15 55.29 -28.96
N ARG A 223 54.54 54.81 -30.05
CA ARG A 223 54.90 55.23 -31.42
C ARG A 223 54.47 56.68 -31.69
N LEU A 224 53.29 57.06 -31.23
CA LEU A 224 52.80 58.44 -31.35
C LEU A 224 53.70 59.40 -30.56
N ASP A 225 54.13 59.04 -29.36
CA ASP A 225 55.08 59.84 -28.56
C ASP A 225 56.43 60.02 -29.26
N SER A 226 56.96 58.94 -29.84
CA SER A 226 58.18 59.01 -30.65
C SER A 226 58.00 59.91 -31.87
N GLN A 227 56.85 59.84 -32.54
CA GLN A 227 56.55 60.66 -33.71
C GLN A 227 56.36 62.14 -33.33
N ALA A 228 55.70 62.43 -32.21
CA ALA A 228 55.59 63.78 -31.66
C ALA A 228 56.98 64.36 -31.34
N SER A 229 57.87 63.55 -30.76
CA SER A 229 59.27 63.96 -30.51
C SER A 229 60.03 64.26 -31.80
N GLN A 230 59.81 63.48 -32.88
CA GLN A 230 60.38 63.78 -34.20
C GLN A 230 59.83 65.07 -34.80
N VAL A 231 58.52 65.31 -34.68
CA VAL A 231 57.89 66.54 -35.15
C VAL A 231 58.49 67.75 -34.43
N ASN A 232 58.67 67.69 -33.11
CA ASN A 232 59.32 68.76 -32.35
C ASN A 232 60.77 69.01 -32.80
N LEU A 233 61.52 67.96 -33.16
CA LEU A 233 62.86 68.10 -33.74
C LEU A 233 62.82 68.76 -35.13
N HIS A 234 61.87 68.36 -35.97
CA HIS A 234 61.68 68.96 -37.29
C HIS A 234 61.27 70.43 -37.16
N GLU A 235 60.39 70.78 -36.23
CA GLU A 235 60.00 72.15 -35.92
C GLU A 235 61.22 73.00 -35.54
N SER A 236 62.05 72.52 -34.61
CA SER A 236 63.30 73.20 -34.26
C SER A 236 64.26 73.35 -35.45
N SER A 237 64.37 72.35 -36.33
CA SER A 237 65.20 72.43 -37.53
C SER A 237 64.65 73.42 -38.55
N ILE A 238 63.32 73.48 -38.71
CA ILE A 238 62.65 74.47 -39.57
C ILE A 238 62.88 75.88 -39.02
N ASP A 239 62.80 76.09 -37.72
CA ASP A 239 63.08 77.39 -37.09
C ASP A 239 64.54 77.82 -37.31
N GLU A 240 65.49 76.88 -37.23
CA GLU A 240 66.89 77.14 -37.58
C GLU A 240 67.06 77.49 -39.07
N HIS A 241 66.42 76.73 -39.96
CA HIS A 241 66.41 77.03 -41.39
C HIS A 241 65.77 78.40 -41.69
N ALA A 242 64.67 78.75 -41.02
CA ALA A 242 64.01 80.05 -41.15
C ALA A 242 64.95 81.19 -40.72
N SER A 243 65.67 81.00 -39.61
CA SER A 243 66.68 81.95 -39.14
C SER A 243 67.82 82.13 -40.15
N ARG A 244 68.33 81.04 -40.72
CA ARG A 244 69.36 81.08 -41.78
C ARG A 244 68.88 81.76 -43.06
N ILE A 245 67.62 81.52 -43.46
CA ILE A 245 67.01 82.20 -44.61
C ILE A 245 66.88 83.70 -44.35
N ALA A 246 66.46 84.11 -43.15
CA ALA A 246 66.40 85.52 -42.78
C ALA A 246 67.78 86.20 -42.86
N GLU A 247 68.82 85.52 -42.38
CA GLU A 247 70.21 85.99 -42.49
C GLU A 247 70.68 86.08 -43.95
N LEU A 248 70.40 85.06 -44.78
CA LEU A 248 70.68 85.08 -46.21
C LEU A 248 69.91 86.20 -46.93
N ASN A 249 68.66 86.46 -46.57
CA ASN A 249 67.87 87.56 -47.12
C ASN A 249 68.48 88.92 -46.76
N SER A 250 68.91 89.11 -45.52
CA SER A 250 69.61 90.35 -45.13
C SER A 250 70.91 90.53 -45.93
N SER A 251 71.66 89.44 -46.17
CA SER A 251 72.85 89.44 -47.01
C SER A 251 72.51 89.78 -48.47
N LEU A 252 71.44 89.20 -49.01
CA LEU A 252 70.94 89.51 -50.35
C LEU A 252 70.57 91.00 -50.48
N GLU A 253 69.88 91.56 -49.50
CA GLU A 253 69.49 92.97 -49.47
C GLU A 253 70.73 93.89 -49.45
N THR A 254 71.78 93.54 -48.71
CA THR A 254 73.06 94.27 -48.78
C THR A 254 73.72 94.17 -50.16
N LEU A 255 73.68 93.01 -50.81
CA LEU A 255 74.19 92.84 -52.17
C LEU A 255 73.36 93.63 -53.19
N GLN A 256 72.03 93.63 -53.05
CA GLN A 256 71.12 94.41 -53.88
C GLN A 256 71.38 95.92 -53.74
N ASN A 257 71.59 96.42 -52.51
CA ASN A 257 71.97 97.81 -52.28
C ASN A 257 73.32 98.15 -52.93
N ARG A 258 74.29 97.21 -52.90
CA ARG A 258 75.59 97.38 -53.57
C ARG A 258 75.46 97.37 -55.10
N THR A 259 74.66 96.49 -55.68
CA THR A 259 74.40 96.48 -57.12
C THR A 259 73.62 97.72 -57.55
N GLY A 260 72.60 98.16 -56.80
CA GLY A 260 71.92 99.42 -57.07
C GLY A 260 72.86 100.63 -56.99
N SER A 261 73.84 100.61 -56.07
CA SER A 261 74.92 101.60 -56.05
C SER A 261 75.85 101.50 -57.27
N HIS A 262 76.15 100.28 -57.75
CA HIS A 262 76.88 100.09 -58.98
C HIS A 262 76.09 100.54 -60.22
N ASP A 263 74.78 100.28 -60.28
CA ASP A 263 73.90 100.75 -61.36
C ASP A 263 73.84 102.27 -61.38
N ALA A 264 73.69 102.94 -60.22
CA ALA A 264 73.77 104.40 -60.13
C ALA A 264 75.13 104.96 -60.60
N ARG A 265 76.22 104.22 -60.35
CA ARG A 265 77.56 104.57 -60.87
C ARG A 265 77.65 104.35 -62.39
N ILE A 266 77.05 103.28 -62.91
CA ILE A 266 76.99 102.98 -64.35
C ILE A 266 76.15 104.04 -65.06
N ASP A 267 74.97 104.39 -64.57
CA ASP A 267 74.13 105.46 -65.13
C ASP A 267 74.87 106.80 -65.14
N GLY A 268 75.62 107.11 -64.07
CA GLY A 268 76.49 108.28 -64.03
C GLY A 268 77.65 108.25 -65.05
N ILE A 269 78.15 107.07 -65.40
CA ILE A 269 79.15 106.90 -66.47
C ILE A 269 78.48 107.01 -67.85
N THR A 270 77.30 106.41 -68.04
CA THR A 270 76.51 106.47 -69.27
C THR A 270 76.13 107.92 -69.61
N LEU A 271 75.69 108.71 -68.64
CA LEU A 271 75.43 110.14 -68.83
C LEU A 271 76.68 110.94 -69.19
N ARG A 272 77.87 110.53 -68.70
CA ARG A 272 79.15 111.13 -69.10
C ARG A 272 79.59 110.66 -70.49
N LEU A 273 79.20 109.46 -70.90
CA LEU A 273 79.47 108.90 -72.22
C LEU A 273 78.60 109.59 -73.29
N ASP A 274 77.31 109.79 -73.01
CA ASP A 274 76.38 110.53 -73.88
C ASP A 274 76.77 112.01 -74.02
N ALA A 275 77.42 112.59 -73.01
CA ALA A 275 77.99 113.94 -73.07
C ALA A 275 79.29 114.03 -73.90
N VAL A 276 80.01 112.91 -74.10
CA VAL A 276 81.26 112.84 -74.90
C VAL A 276 80.98 112.51 -76.36
N GLN A 277 79.89 111.82 -76.68
CA GLN A 277 79.59 111.37 -78.04
C GLN A 277 79.14 112.49 -79.01
N ASN A 278 78.79 113.69 -78.52
CA ASN A 278 78.18 114.76 -79.34
C ASN A 278 79.12 115.94 -79.69
N ALA A 279 80.44 115.76 -79.62
CA ALA A 279 81.42 116.74 -80.11
C ALA A 279 82.41 116.08 -81.11
N SER A 280 82.39 116.55 -82.37
CA SER A 280 83.33 116.30 -83.49
C SER A 280 83.14 115.01 -84.33
N THR A 281 82.73 115.04 -85.63
CA THR A 281 83.43 115.39 -86.92
C THR A 281 84.62 114.45 -87.22
N ASP A 282 84.98 113.93 -88.40
CA ASP A 282 84.57 113.94 -89.83
C ASP A 282 85.53 112.96 -90.59
N ASP A 283 85.16 112.54 -91.81
CA ASP A 283 85.97 112.19 -93.01
C ASP A 283 87.13 111.13 -93.08
N ASP A 284 87.09 110.30 -94.14
CA ASP A 284 88.08 110.20 -95.25
C ASP A 284 88.34 108.78 -95.82
N SER A 285 88.28 108.68 -97.15
CA SER A 285 88.27 107.47 -97.98
C SER A 285 89.38 107.50 -99.04
N VAL A 286 90.33 106.55 -98.99
CA VAL A 286 91.39 106.37 -100.03
C VAL A 286 91.52 104.88 -100.38
N ALA A 287 91.28 104.55 -101.65
CA ALA A 287 91.28 103.19 -102.21
C ALA A 287 92.70 102.61 -102.32
N ARG A 288 92.94 101.42 -101.74
CA ARG A 288 94.28 100.82 -101.66
C ARG A 288 94.59 99.87 -102.82
N ASP A 289 93.56 99.31 -103.43
CA ASP A 289 93.66 98.37 -104.54
C ASP A 289 92.53 98.62 -105.56
N CYS A 290 92.65 98.09 -106.78
CA CYS A 290 91.57 98.15 -107.78
C CYS A 290 90.24 97.57 -107.25
N SER A 291 90.32 96.70 -106.23
CA SER A 291 89.18 96.17 -105.49
C SER A 291 88.42 97.21 -104.67
N ASP A 292 89.05 98.32 -104.27
CA ASP A 292 88.44 99.40 -103.48
C ASP A 292 87.86 100.51 -104.36
N LEU A 293 87.93 100.35 -105.70
CA LEU A 293 87.35 101.31 -106.63
C LEU A 293 85.81 101.21 -106.63
N PRO A 294 85.09 102.36 -106.72
CA PRO A 294 83.63 102.41 -106.72
C PRO A 294 83.03 101.53 -107.83
N ALA A 295 81.95 100.80 -107.52
CA ALA A 295 81.30 99.89 -108.46
C ALA A 295 80.80 100.64 -109.72
N GLY A 296 81.16 100.14 -110.91
CA GLY A 296 80.88 100.77 -112.21
C GLY A 296 82.07 101.50 -112.84
N SER A 297 83.23 101.55 -112.17
CA SER A 297 84.48 102.06 -112.73
C SER A 297 84.96 101.16 -113.90
N GLN A 298 85.42 101.76 -114.99
CA GLN A 298 85.81 101.07 -116.23
C GLN A 298 87.29 100.65 -116.22
N SER A 299 87.66 99.63 -117.01
CA SER A 299 89.04 99.14 -117.04
C SER A 299 90.03 100.20 -117.58
N GLY A 300 91.05 100.56 -116.80
CA GLY A 300 91.93 101.70 -117.07
C GLY A 300 93.13 101.79 -116.12
N ILE A 301 94.09 102.68 -116.39
CA ILE A 301 95.23 102.93 -115.47
C ILE A 301 94.80 103.89 -114.35
N TYR A 302 94.80 103.42 -113.10
CA TYR A 302 94.50 104.18 -111.89
C TYR A 302 95.76 104.37 -111.02
N LEU A 303 95.80 105.50 -110.30
CA LEU A 303 96.85 105.79 -109.33
C LEU A 303 96.48 105.16 -107.99
N LEU A 304 97.15 104.06 -107.64
CA LEU A 304 96.91 103.35 -106.39
C LEU A 304 97.98 103.73 -105.36
N ARG A 305 97.61 103.66 -104.07
CA ARG A 305 98.55 103.84 -102.95
C ARG A 305 98.62 102.58 -102.08
N PRO A 306 99.32 101.52 -102.55
CA PRO A 306 99.43 100.25 -101.82
C PRO A 306 100.16 100.48 -100.50
N GLY A 307 99.40 100.41 -99.40
CA GLY A 307 99.83 100.89 -98.09
C GLY A 307 100.78 99.96 -97.35
N LEU A 308 102.02 99.82 -97.83
CA LEU A 308 103.16 99.25 -97.09
C LEU A 308 104.48 99.79 -97.68
N GLY A 309 104.90 100.99 -97.23
CA GLY A 309 106.29 101.44 -97.29
C GLY A 309 106.79 102.17 -98.55
N ALA A 310 106.00 102.30 -99.62
CA ALA A 310 106.36 103.11 -100.78
C ALA A 310 105.56 104.43 -100.80
N THR A 311 106.23 105.55 -100.52
CA THR A 311 105.65 106.90 -100.62
C THR A 311 105.65 107.35 -102.08
N GLY A 312 104.63 106.93 -102.83
CA GLY A 312 104.43 107.36 -104.22
C GLY A 312 103.23 106.65 -104.82
N GLU A 313 102.38 107.38 -105.53
CA GLU A 313 101.27 106.81 -106.27
C GLU A 313 101.79 106.02 -107.46
N VAL A 314 101.36 104.76 -107.56
CA VAL A 314 101.81 103.86 -108.62
C VAL A 314 100.69 103.74 -109.64
N PRO A 315 100.90 104.16 -110.90
CA PRO A 315 99.94 103.92 -111.96
C PRO A 315 99.89 102.42 -112.27
N ALA A 316 98.74 101.80 -112.04
CA ALA A 316 98.48 100.39 -112.33
C ALA A 316 97.21 100.25 -113.17
N TYR A 317 97.20 99.33 -114.13
CA TYR A 317 96.00 99.07 -114.93
C TYR A 317 95.04 98.21 -114.11
N CYS A 318 93.90 98.77 -113.73
CA CYS A 318 92.81 98.05 -113.12
C CYS A 318 91.93 97.46 -114.22
N ASP A 319 91.85 96.14 -114.30
CA ASP A 319 90.85 95.46 -115.11
C ASP A 319 89.61 95.19 -114.23
N LEU A 320 88.56 95.95 -114.49
CA LEU A 320 87.29 95.95 -113.76
C LEU A 320 86.15 95.24 -114.52
N GLU A 321 86.40 94.82 -115.77
CA GLU A 321 85.36 94.29 -116.66
C GLU A 321 85.53 92.78 -116.95
N THR A 322 86.76 92.23 -116.89
CA THR A 322 87.04 90.82 -117.22
C THR A 322 86.93 89.89 -115.99
N ASP A 323 86.26 88.73 -116.12
CA ASP A 323 86.14 87.66 -115.09
C ASP A 323 85.77 88.16 -113.68
N GLY A 324 84.77 89.05 -113.58
CA GLY A 324 84.29 89.61 -112.31
C GLY A 324 85.02 90.88 -111.85
N GLY A 325 86.03 91.33 -112.60
CA GLY A 325 86.75 92.59 -112.37
C GLY A 325 87.58 92.63 -111.09
N ARG A 326 88.14 93.81 -110.78
CA ARG A 326 88.96 94.13 -109.59
C ARG A 326 90.40 93.61 -109.61
N TRP A 327 90.92 93.31 -110.80
CA TRP A 327 92.30 92.84 -110.96
C TRP A 327 93.27 94.00 -111.22
N THR A 328 94.44 93.97 -110.58
CA THR A 328 95.51 94.97 -110.76
C THR A 328 96.64 94.39 -111.62
N VAL A 329 96.87 94.93 -112.83
CA VAL A 329 97.88 94.44 -113.79
C VAL A 329 99.08 95.38 -113.86
N ILE A 330 100.29 94.84 -113.69
CA ILE A 330 101.57 95.57 -113.74
C ILE A 330 102.44 94.98 -114.85
N GLN A 331 102.68 95.73 -115.94
CA GLN A 331 103.46 95.27 -117.10
C GLN A 331 104.78 96.04 -117.23
N ARG A 332 105.92 95.34 -117.25
CA ARG A 332 107.24 95.92 -117.56
C ARG A 332 107.62 95.58 -119.02
N ARG A 333 107.82 96.57 -119.88
CA ARG A 333 108.49 96.39 -121.19
C ARG A 333 109.93 96.88 -121.09
N ALA A 334 110.87 96.10 -121.63
CA ALA A 334 112.22 96.52 -121.96
C ALA A 334 112.43 96.19 -123.44
N ASP A 335 112.77 97.21 -124.22
CA ASP A 335 113.01 97.15 -125.66
C ASP A 335 114.41 96.58 -125.95
N ILE A 336 114.49 95.61 -126.87
CA ILE A 336 115.50 95.52 -127.94
C ILE A 336 114.72 95.24 -129.22
#